data_AF-A0A1F6V4L4-F1
#
_entry.id   AF-A0A1F6V4L4-F1
#
_cell.length_a   1.000
_cell.length_b   1.000
_cell.length_c   1.000
_cell.angle_alpha   90.00
_cell.angle_beta   90.00
_cell.angle_gamma   90.00
#
_symmetry.space_group_name_H-M   'P 1'
#
loop_
_entity.id
_entity.type
_entity.pdbx_description
1 polymer ?
#
loop_
_entity_poly.entity_id
_entity_poly.type
_entity_poly.pdbx_seq_one_letter_code
_entity_poly.pdbx_strand_id
1 'polypeptide(L)'
;MLMRILASIILLLSVLYMPFGVSVILGIAGMAYFPFFLEAVFLFLLSDLLYGTSEPKFFNMVFVSFGTALVCFIILELFKKKLR
;
A
#
# COMPACT_ATOMS: atom_id res chain seq x y z
N MET A 1 10.69 10.66 -11.29
CA MET A 1 10.06 9.68 -12.21
C MET A 1 10.71 8.32 -12.11
N LEU A 2 11.99 8.15 -12.51
CA LEU A 2 12.67 6.84 -12.49
C LEU A 2 12.67 6.15 -11.11
N MET A 3 13.02 6.87 -10.04
CA MET A 3 12.96 6.33 -8.66
C MET A 3 11.55 5.91 -8.23
N ARG A 4 10.52 6.60 -8.73
CA ARG A 4 9.12 6.30 -8.40
C ARG A 4 8.66 5.03 -9.08
N ILE A 5 9.03 4.84 -10.35
CA ILE A 5 8.78 3.61 -11.10
C ILE A 5 9.49 2.42 -10.44
N LEU A 6 10.76 2.57 -10.07
CA LEU A 6 11.50 1.53 -9.35
C LEU A 6 10.84 1.16 -8.02
N ALA A 7 10.43 2.16 -7.23
CA ALA A 7 9.70 1.90 -5.98
C ALA A 7 8.38 1.14 -6.22
N SER A 8 7.62 1.51 -7.25
CA SER A 8 6.39 0.78 -7.62
C SER A 8 6.67 -0.66 -8.07
N ILE A 9 7.74 -0.90 -8.84
CA ILE A 9 8.13 -2.24 -9.26
C ILE A 9 8.55 -3.09 -8.06
N ILE A 10 9.37 -2.54 -7.15
CA ILE A 10 9.79 -3.22 -5.93
C ILE A 10 8.58 -3.55 -5.05
N LEU A 11 7.66 -2.61 -4.88
CA LEU A 11 6.45 -2.82 -4.11
C LEU A 11 5.56 -3.90 -4.75
N LEU A 12 5.40 -3.88 -6.08
CA LEU A 12 4.67 -4.91 -6.81
C LEU A 12 5.28 -6.31 -6.60
N LEU A 13 6.60 -6.44 -6.74
CA LEU A 13 7.30 -7.70 -6.47
C LEU A 13 7.13 -8.14 -5.02
N SER A 14 7.16 -7.19 -4.09
CA SER A 14 6.90 -7.47 -2.68
C SER A 14 5.48 -8.02 -2.47
N VAL A 15 4.47 -7.39 -3.06
CA VAL A 15 3.07 -7.83 -2.94
C VAL A 15 2.87 -9.25 -3.49
N LEU A 16 3.58 -9.62 -4.55
CA LEU A 16 3.41 -10.92 -5.22
C LEU A 16 4.19 -12.07 -4.57
N TYR A 17 5.35 -11.78 -3.97
CA TYR A 17 6.31 -12.82 -3.58
C TYR A 17 6.82 -12.72 -2.13
N MET A 18 6.69 -11.57 -1.48
CA MET A 18 7.19 -11.36 -0.13
C MET A 18 6.08 -11.47 0.92
N PRO A 19 6.43 -11.66 2.21
CA PRO A 19 5.47 -11.61 3.29
C PRO A 19 4.75 -10.25 3.33
N PHE A 20 3.44 -10.27 3.58
CA PHE A 20 2.59 -9.08 3.58
C PHE A 20 3.15 -7.91 4.42
N GLY A 21 3.75 -8.20 5.58
CA GLY A 21 4.36 -7.18 6.43
C GLY A 21 5.48 -6.39 5.75
N VAL A 22 6.28 -7.03 4.88
CA VAL A 22 7.32 -6.34 4.10
C VAL A 22 6.69 -5.37 3.11
N SER A 23 5.62 -5.79 2.44
CA SER A 23 4.88 -4.94 1.51
C SER A 23 4.29 -3.72 2.20
N VAL A 24 3.69 -3.90 3.38
CA VAL A 24 3.14 -2.80 4.19
C VAL A 24 4.21 -1.75 4.52
N ILE A 25 5.38 -2.19 4.99
CA ILE A 25 6.49 -1.29 5.32
C ILE A 25 6.95 -0.53 4.07
N LEU A 26 7.14 -1.22 2.95
CA LEU A 26 7.53 -0.60 1.68
C LEU A 26 6.48 0.40 1.16
N GLY A 27 5.19 0.05 1.30
CA GLY A 27 4.08 0.92 0.92
C GLY A 27 4.07 2.22 1.72
N ILE A 28 4.19 2.13 3.05
CA ILE A 28 4.26 3.30 3.93
C ILE A 28 5.52 4.12 3.64
N ALA A 29 6.67 3.49 3.46
CA ALA A 29 7.91 4.18 3.10
C ALA A 29 7.79 4.93 1.76
N GLY A 30 7.19 4.31 0.75
CA GLY A 30 6.91 4.94 -0.54
C GLY A 30 5.94 6.12 -0.41
N MET A 31 4.86 5.94 0.36
CA MET A 31 3.92 7.02 0.67
C MET A 31 4.57 8.17 1.43
N ALA A 32 5.50 7.92 2.36
CA ALA A 32 6.18 8.97 3.10
C ALA A 32 7.20 9.71 2.22
N TYR A 33 7.96 8.97 1.40
CA TYR A 33 9.04 9.50 0.58
C TYR A 33 8.54 10.34 -0.60
N PHE A 34 7.47 9.90 -1.29
CA PHE A 34 6.92 10.62 -2.44
C PHE A 34 5.75 11.51 -2.02
N PRO A 35 5.62 12.73 -2.57
CA PRO A 35 4.56 13.66 -2.19
C PRO A 35 3.16 13.21 -2.61
N PHE A 36 3.02 12.26 -3.55
CA PHE A 36 1.74 11.67 -3.93
C PHE A 36 2.00 10.30 -4.56
N PHE A 37 1.73 9.23 -3.81
CA PHE A 37 2.05 7.84 -4.18
C PHE A 37 0.82 6.93 -4.07
N LEU A 38 -0.15 7.15 -4.96
CA LEU A 38 -1.35 6.31 -5.05
C LEU A 38 -1.05 4.89 -5.53
N GLU A 39 0.10 4.66 -6.14
CA GLU A 39 0.54 3.35 -6.63
C GLU A 39 0.50 2.30 -5.53
N ALA A 40 0.88 2.65 -4.29
CA ALA A 40 0.79 1.74 -3.16
C ALA A 40 -0.66 1.32 -2.86
N VAL A 41 -1.61 2.27 -2.90
CA VAL A 41 -3.04 1.99 -2.66
C VAL A 41 -3.59 1.02 -3.72
N PHE A 42 -3.26 1.25 -4.99
CA PHE A 42 -3.67 0.35 -6.07
C PHE A 42 -3.02 -1.03 -5.98
N LEU A 43 -1.76 -1.11 -5.53
CA LEU A 43 -1.08 -2.39 -5.36
C LEU A 43 -1.64 -3.19 -4.17
N PHE A 44 -2.07 -2.54 -3.10
CA PHE A 44 -2.79 -3.22 -2.02
C PHE A 44 -4.22 -3.63 -2.41
N LEU A 45 -4.89 -2.88 -3.29
CA LEU A 45 -6.13 -3.34 -3.91
C LEU A 45 -5.90 -4.60 -4.75
N LEU A 46 -4.83 -4.62 -5.55
CA LEU A 46 -4.46 -5.81 -6.32
C LEU A 46 -4.15 -6.99 -5.38
N SER A 47 -3.46 -6.75 -4.28
CA SER A 47 -3.19 -7.77 -3.25
C SER A 47 -4.48 -8.38 -2.70
N ASP A 48 -5.46 -7.55 -2.31
CA ASP A 48 -6.75 -8.04 -1.83
C ASP A 48 -7.52 -8.81 -2.91
N LEU A 49 -7.44 -8.40 -4.18
CA LEU A 49 -8.08 -9.12 -5.28
C LEU A 49 -7.42 -10.49 -5.54
N LEU A 50 -6.11 -10.59 -5.34
CA LEU A 50 -5.34 -11.82 -5.56
C LEU A 50 -5.43 -12.79 -4.37
N TYR A 51 -5.39 -12.27 -3.14
CA TYR A 51 -5.21 -13.06 -1.92
C TYR A 51 -6.40 -12.98 -0.93
N GLY A 52 -7.28 -11.98 -1.06
CA GLY A 52 -8.40 -11.72 -0.13
C GLY A 52 -9.50 -12.78 -0.10
N THR A 53 -9.41 -13.81 -0.94
CA THR A 53 -10.32 -14.97 -0.93
C THR A 53 -9.84 -16.12 -0.04
N SER A 54 -8.55 -16.17 0.31
CA SER A 54 -7.92 -17.34 0.95
C SER A 54 -7.59 -17.15 2.44
N GLU A 55 -7.64 -15.92 2.95
CA GLU A 55 -7.33 -15.62 4.36
C GLU A 55 -8.59 -15.57 5.26
N PRO A 56 -8.46 -15.86 6.58
CA PRO A 56 -9.56 -15.71 7.53
C PRO A 56 -10.05 -14.26 7.50
N LYS A 57 -11.29 -14.07 7.05
CA LYS A 57 -11.90 -12.75 6.90
C LYS A 57 -11.86 -12.01 8.23
N PHE A 58 -10.97 -11.02 8.39
CA PHE A 58 -11.06 -10.09 9.51
C PHE A 58 -12.39 -9.35 9.40
N PHE A 59 -13.29 -9.57 10.37
CA PHE A 59 -14.60 -8.92 10.43
C PHE A 59 -15.47 -9.09 9.16
N ASN A 60 -15.30 -10.19 8.40
CA ASN A 60 -16.03 -10.43 7.14
C ASN A 60 -15.72 -9.41 6.01
N MET A 61 -14.68 -8.58 6.17
CA MET A 61 -14.24 -7.63 5.14
C MET A 61 -13.31 -8.31 4.13
N VAL A 62 -13.59 -8.12 2.84
CA VAL A 62 -12.80 -8.69 1.74
C VAL A 62 -11.61 -7.81 1.36
N PHE A 63 -11.71 -6.49 1.58
CA PHE A 63 -10.73 -5.49 1.15
C PHE A 63 -9.99 -4.83 2.32
N VAL A 64 -9.40 -5.64 3.20
CA VAL A 64 -8.76 -5.15 4.43
C VAL A 64 -7.46 -4.39 4.10
N SER A 65 -6.61 -4.91 3.22
CA SER A 65 -5.33 -4.29 2.89
C SER A 65 -5.51 -2.98 2.14
N PHE A 66 -6.47 -2.94 1.22
CA PHE A 66 -6.86 -1.73 0.51
C PHE A 66 -7.43 -0.68 1.47
N GLY A 67 -8.37 -1.08 2.33
CA GLY A 67 -8.99 -0.17 3.29
C GLY A 67 -7.95 0.46 4.22
N THR A 68 -7.06 -0.35 4.77
CA THR A 68 -5.96 0.11 5.63
C THR A 68 -4.96 0.99 4.87
N ALA A 69 -4.55 0.61 3.67
CA ALA A 69 -3.65 1.42 2.84
C ALA A 69 -4.25 2.79 2.50
N LEU A 70 -5.54 2.84 2.19
CA LEU A 70 -6.26 4.08 1.87
C LEU A 70 -6.36 5.00 3.09
N VAL A 71 -6.64 4.46 4.27
CA VAL A 71 -6.63 5.21 5.54
C VAL A 71 -5.22 5.75 5.83
N CYS A 72 -4.18 4.92 5.72
CA CYS A 72 -2.79 5.34 5.91
C CYS A 72 -2.39 6.46 4.92
N PHE A 73 -2.77 6.33 3.65
CA PHE A 73 -2.51 7.33 2.63
C PHE A 73 -3.15 8.68 2.98
N ILE A 74 -4.43 8.69 3.37
CA ILE A 74 -5.13 9.91 3.78
C ILE A 74 -4.45 10.55 4.99
N ILE A 75 -4.15 9.76 6.02
CA ILE A 75 -3.48 10.26 7.22
C ILE A 75 -2.14 10.90 6.85
N LEU A 76 -1.29 10.21 6.10
CA LEU A 76 0.02 10.73 5.70
C LEU A 76 -0.10 12.02 4.89
N GLU A 77 -1.06 12.11 3.97
CA GLU A 77 -1.27 13.35 3.22
C GLU A 77 -1.77 14.51 4.08
N LEU A 78 -2.65 14.25 5.04
CA LEU A 78 -3.08 15.28 6.00
C LEU A 78 -1.89 15.77 6.84
N PHE A 79 -1.03 14.86 7.30
CA PHE A 79 0.18 15.22 8.05
C PHE A 79 1.17 16.04 7.19
N LYS A 80 1.42 15.64 5.94
CA LYS A 80 2.32 16.37 5.04
C LYS A 80 1.82 17.77 4.73
N LYS A 81 0.51 17.94 4.52
CA LYS A 81 -0.09 19.27 4.28
C LYS A 81 0.07 20.23 5.46
N LYS A 82 0.17 19.71 6.69
CA LYS A 82 0.35 20.52 7.89
C LYS A 82 1.82 20.89 8.15
N LEU A 83 2.76 20.11 7.61
CA LEU A 83 4.20 20.28 7.81
C LEU A 83 4.86 21.19 6.75
N ARG A 84 4.16 21.48 5.65
CA ARG A 84 4.63 22.33 4.55
C ARG A 84 3.92 23.67 4.54
#